data_AF-A0A060CC13-F1
#
_entry.id   AF-A0A060CC13-F1
#
_cell.length_a   1.000
_cell.length_b   1.000
_cell.length_c   1.000
_cell.angle_alpha   90.00
_cell.angle_beta   90.00
_cell.angle_gamma   90.00
#
_symmetry.space_group_name_H-M   'P 1'
#
loop_
_entity.id
_entity.type
_entity.pdbx_description
1 polymer ?
#
loop_
_entity_poly.entity_id
_entity_poly.type
_entity_poly.pdbx_seq_one_letter_code
_entity_poly.pdbx_strand_id
1 'polypeptide(L)'
;YIIGCALRWMRDFHADGLRLDAVHALVDVTAVHILEELATETDLLSRQLGRPLSLVTESDLNDPRLITPRDDGGYGLAAQWDDDIHHAIHAAVSGERQGYYRDFGSLATLAHTLRHGFFHAGTYSSFRRRRHGRPLDTTTTPATRLLAYTCTHDQVGNRAIGDRPS
;
A
#
# COMPACT_ATOMS: atom_id res chain seq x y z
N TYR A 1 15.15 -16.21 8.17
CA TYR A 1 15.46 -15.17 9.19
C TYR A 1 14.34 -14.14 9.28
N ILE A 2 14.07 -13.36 8.22
CA ILE A 2 13.10 -12.24 8.20
C ILE A 2 11.72 -12.64 8.72
N ILE A 3 11.15 -13.74 8.21
CA ILE A 3 9.85 -14.25 8.64
C ILE A 3 9.83 -14.53 10.15
N GLY A 4 10.83 -15.24 10.65
CA GLY A 4 10.97 -15.51 12.09
C GLY A 4 11.02 -14.23 12.94
N CYS A 5 11.69 -13.18 12.46
CA CYS A 5 11.71 -11.87 13.13
C CYS A 5 10.32 -11.20 13.16
N ALA A 6 9.57 -11.25 12.06
CA ALA A 6 8.21 -10.72 11.99
C ALA A 6 7.26 -11.48 12.93
N LEU A 7 7.26 -12.81 12.87
CA LEU A 7 6.42 -13.65 13.73
C LEU A 7 6.76 -13.47 15.21
N ARG A 8 8.04 -13.21 15.55
CA ARG A 8 8.46 -12.94 16.93
C ARG A 8 7.74 -11.73 17.53
N TRP A 9 7.55 -10.66 16.77
CA TRP A 9 6.81 -9.47 17.25
C TRP A 9 5.36 -9.80 17.61
N MET A 10 4.70 -10.62 16.80
CA MET A 10 3.31 -10.98 17.02
C MET A 10 3.13 -12.08 18.09
N ARG A 11 4.09 -13.00 18.21
CA ARG A 11 4.04 -14.10 19.17
C ARG A 11 4.54 -13.69 20.56
N ASP A 12 5.70 -13.06 20.64
CA ASP A 12 6.42 -12.85 21.91
C ASP A 12 6.15 -11.46 22.49
N PHE A 13 5.92 -10.46 21.63
CA PHE A 13 5.59 -9.08 22.03
C PHE A 13 4.12 -8.74 21.87
N HIS A 14 3.32 -9.73 21.44
CA HIS A 14 1.88 -9.66 21.36
C HIS A 14 1.34 -8.56 20.45
N ALA A 15 2.12 -8.09 19.47
CA ALA A 15 1.60 -7.19 18.43
C ALA A 15 0.47 -7.87 17.64
N ASP A 16 -0.56 -7.12 17.24
CA ASP A 16 -1.69 -7.63 16.44
C ASP A 16 -1.46 -7.49 14.93
N GLY A 17 -0.36 -6.88 14.52
CA GLY A 17 -0.03 -6.72 13.12
C GLY A 17 1.24 -5.93 12.90
N LEU A 18 1.67 -5.90 11.63
CA LEU A 18 2.89 -5.23 11.19
C LEU A 18 2.60 -4.38 9.96
N ARG A 19 3.22 -3.19 9.90
CA ARG A 19 3.35 -2.41 8.67
C ARG A 19 4.71 -2.71 8.05
N LEU A 20 4.72 -3.28 6.85
CA LEU A 20 5.92 -3.61 6.10
C LEU A 20 6.32 -2.42 5.24
N ASP A 21 7.51 -1.88 5.52
CA ASP A 21 8.11 -0.74 4.84
C ASP A 21 8.57 -1.10 3.43
N ALA A 22 8.33 -0.17 2.49
CA ALA A 22 8.83 -0.18 1.12
C ALA A 22 8.91 -1.58 0.47
N VAL A 23 7.82 -2.34 0.44
CA VAL A 23 7.85 -3.76 0.01
C VAL A 23 8.24 -3.94 -1.45
N HIS A 24 8.15 -2.87 -2.24
CA HIS A 24 8.61 -2.80 -3.63
C HIS A 24 10.14 -2.87 -3.76
N ALA A 25 10.89 -2.60 -2.69
CA ALA A 25 12.34 -2.77 -2.63
C ALA A 25 12.77 -4.19 -2.25
N LEU A 26 11.84 -5.05 -1.82
CA LEU A 26 12.10 -6.46 -1.58
C LEU A 26 12.12 -7.21 -2.91
N VAL A 27 13.32 -7.41 -3.45
CA VAL A 27 13.54 -8.18 -4.68
C VAL A 27 13.60 -9.66 -4.35
N ASP A 28 12.58 -10.40 -4.74
CA ASP A 28 12.54 -11.85 -4.62
C ASP A 28 12.09 -12.47 -5.95
N VAL A 29 12.93 -13.36 -6.48
CA VAL A 29 12.75 -14.06 -7.76
C VAL A 29 12.44 -15.55 -7.58
N THR A 30 12.18 -15.97 -6.34
CA THR A 30 11.76 -17.34 -6.04
C THR A 30 10.32 -17.60 -6.50
N ALA A 31 9.95 -18.88 -6.55
CA ALA A 31 8.63 -19.29 -7.02
C ALA A 31 7.50 -18.86 -6.06
N VAL A 32 7.79 -18.78 -4.77
CA VAL A 32 6.90 -18.27 -3.72
C VAL A 32 7.55 -17.03 -3.13
N HIS A 33 6.97 -15.87 -3.41
CA HIS A 33 7.54 -14.61 -2.96
C HIS A 33 7.53 -14.52 -1.42
N ILE A 34 8.55 -13.92 -0.82
CA ILE A 34 8.70 -13.80 0.64
C ILE A 34 7.49 -13.15 1.33
N LEU A 35 6.79 -12.25 0.65
CA LEU A 35 5.55 -11.64 1.16
C LEU A 35 4.38 -12.63 1.22
N GLU A 36 4.29 -13.53 0.25
CA GLU A 36 3.29 -14.60 0.22
C GLU A 36 3.58 -15.64 1.32
N GLU A 37 4.85 -16.01 1.49
CA GLU A 37 5.29 -16.90 2.58
C GLU A 37 5.00 -16.25 3.94
N LEU A 38 5.37 -14.98 4.14
CA LEU A 38 5.12 -14.24 5.37
C LEU A 38 3.63 -14.12 5.70
N ALA A 39 2.78 -13.86 4.71
CA ALA A 39 1.33 -13.85 4.90
C ALA A 39 0.80 -15.22 5.33
N THR A 40 1.31 -16.29 4.71
CA THR A 40 0.93 -17.68 5.03
C THR A 40 1.31 -18.05 6.46
N GLU A 41 2.53 -17.75 6.87
CA GLU A 41 3.02 -18.00 8.22
C GLU A 41 2.28 -17.13 9.26
N THR A 42 1.89 -15.91 8.90
CA THR A 42 1.09 -15.03 9.78
C THR A 42 -0.33 -15.58 10.00
N ASP A 43 -0.96 -16.12 8.96
CA ASP A 43 -2.27 -16.77 9.08
C ASP A 43 -2.21 -18.02 9.97
N LEU A 44 -1.15 -18.83 9.83
CA LEU A 44 -0.92 -20.00 10.70
C LEU A 44 -0.74 -19.58 12.15
N LEU A 45 0.08 -18.55 12.40
CA LEU A 45 0.28 -18.01 13.74
C LEU A 45 -1.01 -17.42 14.33
N SER A 46 -1.80 -16.71 13.52
CA SER A 46 -3.10 -16.15 13.95
C SER A 46 -4.04 -17.24 14.47
N ARG A 47 -4.13 -18.38 13.75
CA ARG A 47 -4.92 -19.54 14.18
C ARG A 47 -4.36 -20.16 15.46
N GLN A 48 -3.04 -20.31 15.56
CA GLN A 48 -2.38 -20.86 16.74
C GLN A 48 -2.63 -20.01 17.99
N LEU A 49 -2.59 -18.68 17.86
CA LEU A 49 -2.81 -17.75 18.97
C LEU A 49 -4.29 -17.50 19.26
N GLY A 50 -5.20 -17.89 18.36
CA GLY A 50 -6.64 -17.66 18.52
C GLY A 50 -7.05 -16.19 18.43
N ARG A 51 -6.26 -15.34 17.74
CA ARG A 51 -6.54 -13.92 17.56
C ARG A 51 -6.13 -13.43 16.16
N PRO A 52 -6.81 -12.42 15.58
CA PRO A 52 -6.48 -11.92 14.26
C PRO A 52 -5.09 -11.27 14.25
N LEU A 53 -4.31 -11.55 13.21
CA LEU A 53 -3.05 -10.87 12.91
C LEU A 53 -3.14 -10.26 11.51
N SER A 54 -2.55 -9.07 11.31
CA SER A 54 -2.64 -8.35 10.03
C SER A 54 -1.30 -7.85 9.53
N LEU A 55 -1.06 -7.98 8.22
CA LEU A 55 0.07 -7.39 7.55
C LEU A 55 -0.41 -6.28 6.61
N VAL A 56 0.04 -5.06 6.86
CA VAL A 56 -0.22 -3.90 6.00
C VAL A 56 1.07 -3.53 5.30
N THR A 57 1.03 -3.19 4.01
CA THR A 57 2.23 -2.91 3.23
C THR A 57 2.30 -1.50 2.72
N GLU A 58 3.50 -0.96 2.59
CA GLU A 58 3.77 0.24 1.83
C GLU A 58 4.37 -0.14 0.48
N SER A 59 3.72 0.25 -0.61
CA SER A 59 4.16 -0.10 -1.96
C SER A 59 3.98 1.08 -2.91
N ASP A 60 5.05 1.38 -3.65
CA ASP A 60 5.07 2.41 -4.68
C ASP A 60 4.83 1.82 -6.09
N LEU A 61 4.11 0.68 -6.18
CA LEU A 61 3.91 -0.05 -7.44
C LEU A 61 2.51 0.09 -8.03
N ASN A 62 1.51 0.48 -7.23
CA ASN A 62 0.08 0.37 -7.58
C ASN A 62 -0.27 -1.02 -8.14
N ASP A 63 0.23 -2.07 -7.48
CA ASP A 63 0.00 -3.46 -7.87
C ASP A 63 -1.01 -4.11 -6.92
N PRO A 64 -2.21 -4.50 -7.39
CA PRO A 64 -3.20 -5.17 -6.55
C PRO A 64 -2.73 -6.55 -6.07
N ARG A 65 -1.71 -7.16 -6.71
CA ARG A 65 -1.20 -8.50 -6.34
C ARG A 65 -0.87 -8.61 -4.85
N LEU A 66 -0.42 -7.53 -4.20
CA LEU A 66 -0.13 -7.52 -2.77
C LEU A 66 -1.34 -7.92 -1.92
N ILE A 67 -2.52 -7.40 -2.26
CA ILE A 67 -3.76 -7.50 -1.48
C ILE A 67 -4.78 -8.50 -2.07
N THR A 68 -4.59 -8.91 -3.32
CA THR A 68 -5.38 -9.96 -3.96
C THR A 68 -5.24 -11.28 -3.16
N PRO A 69 -6.32 -12.05 -2.96
CA PRO A 69 -6.25 -13.36 -2.33
C PRO A 69 -5.24 -14.30 -3.00
N ARG A 70 -4.62 -15.20 -2.22
CA ARG A 70 -3.65 -16.18 -2.77
C ARG A 70 -4.28 -17.14 -3.79
N ASP A 71 -5.53 -17.53 -3.57
CA ASP A 71 -6.28 -18.39 -4.50
C ASP A 71 -6.53 -17.72 -5.87
N ASP A 72 -6.42 -16.39 -5.92
CA ASP A 72 -6.53 -15.56 -7.14
C ASP A 72 -5.16 -15.07 -7.65
N GLY A 73 -4.06 -15.65 -7.15
CA GLY A 73 -2.69 -15.34 -7.59
C GLY A 73 -2.03 -14.12 -6.94
N GLY A 74 -2.61 -13.60 -5.86
CA GLY A 74 -2.02 -12.55 -5.03
C GLY A 74 -1.20 -13.07 -3.85
N TYR A 75 -0.73 -12.16 -3.00
CA TYR A 75 0.01 -12.51 -1.77
C TYR A 75 -0.91 -12.60 -0.53
N GLY A 76 -2.15 -12.10 -0.63
CA GLY A 76 -3.13 -12.18 0.46
C GLY A 76 -2.87 -11.26 1.65
N LEU A 77 -2.07 -10.20 1.49
CA LEU A 77 -1.81 -9.23 2.57
C LEU A 77 -3.09 -8.48 2.96
N ALA A 78 -3.18 -8.06 4.22
CA ALA A 78 -4.40 -7.47 4.77
C ALA A 78 -4.76 -6.15 4.10
N ALA A 79 -3.78 -5.27 3.86
CA ALA A 79 -3.97 -4.01 3.14
C ALA A 79 -2.65 -3.49 2.55
N GLN A 80 -2.75 -2.50 1.67
CA GLN A 80 -1.63 -1.67 1.24
C GLN A 80 -1.96 -0.19 1.44
N TRP A 81 -0.93 0.59 1.73
CA TRP A 81 -0.99 2.04 1.65
C TRP A 81 -1.30 2.46 0.22
N ASP A 82 -2.17 3.47 0.08
CA ASP A 82 -2.53 4.05 -1.20
C ASP A 82 -2.17 5.53 -1.22
N ASP A 83 -0.97 5.81 -1.72
CA ASP A 83 -0.46 7.16 -1.89
C ASP A 83 -1.23 7.95 -2.96
N ASP A 84 -1.86 7.31 -3.94
CA ASP A 84 -2.62 8.02 -4.98
C ASP A 84 -3.83 8.73 -4.37
N ILE A 85 -4.49 8.14 -3.37
CA ILE A 85 -5.57 8.79 -2.63
C ILE A 85 -5.04 10.02 -1.90
N HIS A 86 -3.90 9.90 -1.20
CA HIS A 86 -3.25 11.02 -0.54
C HIS A 86 -2.90 12.14 -1.53
N HIS A 87 -2.20 11.82 -2.62
CA HIS A 87 -1.78 12.78 -3.64
C HIS A 87 -2.98 13.49 -4.28
N ALA A 88 -4.05 12.75 -4.56
CA ALA A 88 -5.26 13.32 -5.15
C ALA A 88 -5.95 14.31 -4.22
N ILE A 89 -6.04 14.00 -2.92
CA ILE A 89 -6.59 14.91 -1.91
C ILE A 89 -5.68 16.14 -1.76
N HIS A 90 -4.39 15.92 -1.47
CA HIS A 90 -3.44 16.98 -1.19
C HIS A 90 -3.32 17.97 -2.35
N ALA A 91 -3.14 17.48 -3.58
CA ALA A 91 -2.99 18.35 -4.75
C ALA A 91 -4.29 19.09 -5.09
N ALA A 92 -5.46 18.51 -4.82
CA ALA A 92 -6.74 19.17 -5.07
C ALA A 92 -7.03 20.30 -4.07
N VAL A 93 -6.62 20.13 -2.81
CA VAL A 93 -6.84 21.13 -1.74
C VAL A 93 -5.76 22.21 -1.77
N SER A 94 -4.48 21.84 -1.83
CA SER A 94 -3.36 22.79 -1.73
C SER A 94 -3.04 23.51 -3.04
N GLY A 95 -3.42 22.93 -4.18
CA GLY A 95 -2.98 23.41 -5.49
C GLY A 95 -1.52 23.07 -5.84
N GLU A 96 -0.79 22.36 -4.96
CA GLU A 96 0.60 21.96 -5.21
C GLU A 96 0.74 21.01 -6.41
N ARG A 97 1.83 21.17 -7.18
CA ARG A 97 2.09 20.42 -8.43
C ARG A 97 3.54 19.96 -8.58
N GLN A 98 4.38 20.17 -7.57
CA GLN A 98 5.77 19.73 -7.59
C GLN A 98 5.90 18.21 -7.43
N GLY A 99 6.99 17.63 -7.94
CA GLY A 99 7.29 16.21 -7.76
C GLY A 99 6.18 15.31 -8.32
N TYR A 100 5.71 14.36 -7.51
CA TYR A 100 4.65 13.41 -7.88
C TYR A 100 3.26 14.06 -7.96
N TYR A 101 3.01 15.22 -7.32
CA TYR A 101 1.71 15.91 -7.36
C TYR A 101 1.31 16.43 -8.75
N ARG A 102 2.26 16.55 -9.68
CA ARG A 102 2.04 17.04 -11.05
C ARG A 102 1.01 16.25 -11.85
N ASP A 103 0.88 14.95 -11.56
CA ASP A 103 -0.07 14.06 -12.23
C ASP A 103 -1.48 14.18 -11.62
N PHE A 104 -1.63 14.92 -10.51
CA PHE A 104 -2.85 15.04 -9.71
C PHE A 104 -3.43 16.46 -9.67
N GLY A 105 -4.48 16.64 -8.87
CA GLY A 105 -4.92 17.94 -8.39
C GLY A 105 -6.18 18.53 -9.02
N SER A 106 -6.83 17.81 -9.94
CA SER A 106 -8.19 18.14 -10.35
C SER A 106 -9.22 17.40 -9.49
N LEU A 107 -10.42 17.98 -9.31
CA LEU A 107 -11.52 17.27 -8.64
C LEU A 107 -11.95 16.01 -9.41
N ALA A 108 -11.78 16.00 -10.74
CA ALA A 108 -12.01 14.83 -11.56
C ALA A 108 -11.00 13.71 -11.25
N THR A 109 -9.72 14.06 -11.04
CA THR A 109 -8.68 13.13 -10.58
C THR A 109 -9.06 12.56 -9.21
N LEU A 110 -9.39 13.40 -8.24
CA LEU A 110 -9.82 12.93 -6.91
C LEU A 110 -11.03 12.01 -6.97
N ALA A 111 -12.07 12.39 -7.71
CA ALA A 111 -13.27 11.58 -7.86
C ALA A 111 -13.03 10.28 -8.65
N HIS A 112 -12.01 10.24 -9.51
CA HIS A 112 -11.58 9.03 -10.19
C HIS A 112 -10.85 8.10 -9.21
N THR A 113 -9.83 8.60 -8.51
CA THR A 113 -9.04 7.83 -7.54
C THR A 113 -9.92 7.22 -6.45
N LEU A 114 -10.81 8.00 -5.83
CA LEU A 114 -11.71 7.48 -4.78
C LEU A 114 -12.66 6.37 -5.27
N ARG A 115 -12.98 6.30 -6.58
CA ARG A 115 -13.84 5.26 -7.14
C ARG A 115 -13.09 4.00 -7.58
N HIS A 116 -11.81 4.13 -7.92
CA HIS A 116 -11.03 3.06 -8.56
C HIS A 116 -9.83 2.59 -7.72
N GLY A 117 -9.57 3.21 -6.56
CA GLY A 117 -8.37 2.99 -5.75
C GLY A 117 -7.19 3.75 -6.33
N PHE A 118 -6.52 3.16 -7.32
CA PHE A 118 -5.34 3.77 -7.95
C PHE A 118 -5.71 4.78 -9.04
N PHE A 119 -5.02 5.92 -9.05
CA PHE A 119 -5.07 6.86 -10.18
C PHE A 119 -4.22 6.34 -11.33
N HIS A 120 -2.99 5.91 -11.03
CA HIS A 120 -2.13 5.23 -11.99
C HIS A 120 -2.43 3.74 -12.00
N ALA A 121 -3.41 3.35 -12.81
CA ALA A 121 -3.92 1.99 -12.97
C ALA A 121 -3.50 1.38 -14.33
N GLY A 122 -2.19 1.37 -14.63
CA GLY A 122 -1.66 0.99 -15.94
C GLY A 122 -1.60 2.16 -16.94
N THR A 123 -1.74 3.38 -16.44
CA THR A 123 -1.67 4.63 -17.21
C THR A 123 -0.26 5.22 -17.18
N TYR A 124 0.02 6.21 -18.03
CA TYR A 124 1.32 6.89 -18.04
C TYR A 124 1.43 7.83 -16.83
N SER A 125 2.48 7.67 -16.03
CA SER A 125 2.88 8.66 -15.03
C SER A 125 3.93 9.57 -15.64
N SER A 126 3.66 10.87 -15.63
CA SER A 126 4.59 11.83 -16.17
C SER A 126 5.75 12.04 -15.18
N PHE A 127 5.52 11.93 -13.87
CA PHE A 127 6.59 11.94 -12.85
C PHE A 127 7.59 10.80 -13.06
N ARG A 128 7.09 9.56 -13.23
CA ARG A 128 7.94 8.36 -13.41
C ARG A 128 8.44 8.16 -14.84
N ARG A 129 7.89 8.89 -15.82
CA ARG A 129 8.19 8.77 -17.26
C ARG A 129 7.98 7.37 -17.82
N ARG A 130 6.95 6.66 -17.34
CA ARG A 130 6.60 5.29 -17.78
C ARG A 130 5.13 4.98 -17.45
N ARG A 131 4.63 3.86 -17.97
CA ARG A 131 3.37 3.27 -17.48
C ARG A 131 3.55 2.77 -16.04
N HIS A 132 2.54 3.01 -15.21
CA HIS A 132 2.58 2.71 -13.79
C HIS A 132 1.28 2.07 -13.30
N GLY A 133 1.41 1.13 -12.36
CA GLY A 133 0.32 0.38 -11.76
C GLY A 133 -0.43 -0.59 -12.65
N ARG A 134 -1.46 -1.18 -12.06
CA ARG A 134 -2.41 -2.09 -12.70
C ARG A 134 -3.81 -1.81 -12.16
N PRO A 135 -4.88 -1.97 -12.96
CA PRO A 135 -6.24 -1.79 -12.46
C PRO A 135 -6.56 -2.69 -11.28
N LEU A 136 -7.19 -2.08 -10.26
CA LEU A 136 -7.80 -2.78 -9.14
C LEU A 136 -9.22 -3.19 -9.53
N ASP A 137 -9.57 -4.46 -9.31
CA ASP A 137 -10.95 -4.91 -9.46
C ASP A 137 -11.75 -4.53 -8.20
N THR A 138 -12.53 -3.46 -8.30
CA THR A 138 -13.35 -2.94 -7.20
C THR A 138 -14.62 -3.74 -6.93
N THR A 139 -14.95 -4.71 -7.79
CA THR A 139 -16.09 -5.61 -7.56
C THR A 139 -15.75 -6.73 -6.59
N THR A 140 -14.48 -7.13 -6.55
CA THR A 140 -13.97 -8.24 -5.73
C THR A 140 -13.06 -7.76 -4.60
N THR A 141 -12.40 -6.62 -4.77
CA THR A 141 -11.49 -6.08 -3.76
C THR A 141 -12.20 -5.04 -2.88
N PRO A 142 -12.38 -5.30 -1.57
CA PRO A 142 -13.04 -4.34 -0.70
C PRO A 142 -12.13 -3.14 -0.44
N ALA A 143 -12.74 -1.96 -0.30
CA ALA A 143 -12.02 -0.70 -0.05
C ALA A 143 -11.14 -0.74 1.22
N THR A 144 -11.47 -1.60 2.19
CA THR A 144 -10.67 -1.82 3.40
C THR A 144 -9.26 -2.37 3.14
N ARG A 145 -8.97 -2.86 1.92
CA ARG A 145 -7.63 -3.27 1.49
C ARG A 145 -6.72 -2.08 1.12
N LEU A 146 -7.28 -0.88 1.01
CA LEU A 146 -6.53 0.35 0.71
C LEU A 146 -6.54 1.25 1.94
N LEU A 147 -5.35 1.50 2.49
CA LEU A 147 -5.17 2.39 3.62
C LEU A 147 -4.83 3.79 3.09
N ALA A 148 -5.82 4.68 3.16
CA ALA A 148 -5.70 6.08 2.79
C ALA A 148 -5.33 6.97 3.98
N TYR A 149 -4.69 8.10 3.70
CA TYR A 149 -4.25 9.07 4.71
C TYR A 149 -4.11 10.48 4.11
N THR A 150 -4.21 11.48 4.98
CA THR A 150 -3.83 12.87 4.65
C THR A 150 -2.46 13.25 5.17
N CYS A 151 -1.95 12.53 6.19
CA CYS A 151 -0.65 12.76 6.80
C CYS A 151 -0.02 11.42 7.20
N THR A 152 1.28 11.29 6.92
CA THR A 152 2.16 10.23 7.47
C THR A 152 3.50 10.87 7.80
N HIS A 153 4.42 10.07 8.37
CA HIS A 153 5.78 10.54 8.61
C HIS A 153 6.49 10.93 7.31
N ASP A 154 6.22 10.25 6.18
CA ASP A 154 6.77 10.61 4.88
C ASP A 154 6.14 11.88 4.31
N GLN A 155 4.80 11.95 4.29
CA GLN A 155 4.09 13.04 3.62
C GLN A 155 4.31 14.40 4.30
N VAL A 156 4.65 14.40 5.58
CA VAL A 156 5.09 15.59 6.32
C VAL A 156 6.61 15.69 6.34
N GLY A 157 7.30 14.64 6.78
CA GLY A 157 8.74 14.67 7.09
C GLY A 157 9.66 14.79 5.88
N ASN A 158 9.22 14.39 4.69
CA ASN A 158 10.00 14.54 3.46
C ASN A 158 9.86 15.94 2.83
N ARG A 159 8.99 16.80 3.38
CA ARG A 159 8.93 18.21 2.98
C ARG A 159 10.09 18.98 3.63
N ALA A 160 10.67 19.92 2.89
CA ALA A 160 11.90 20.61 3.31
C ALA A 160 11.82 21.28 4.70
N ILE A 161 10.65 21.74 5.11
CA ILE A 161 10.42 22.37 6.42
C ILE A 161 9.52 21.54 7.35
N GLY A 162 9.08 20.35 6.94
CA GLY A 162 8.21 19.48 7.75
C GLY A 162 6.84 20.05 8.08
N ASP A 163 6.29 20.91 7.22
CA ASP A 163 4.99 21.54 7.41
C ASP A 163 3.84 20.52 7.32
N ARG A 164 2.82 20.71 8.16
CA ARG A 164 1.60 19.92 8.14
C ARG A 164 0.53 20.63 7.30
N PRO A 165 -0.35 19.90 6.59
CA PRO A 165 -1.48 20.49 5.89
C PRO A 165 -2.36 21.30 6.86
N SER A 166 -2.66 22.55 6.50
CA SER A 166 -3.53 23.48 7.24
C SER A 166 -4.95 23.48 6.72
#